data_AF-A0A9E3W1T3-F1
#
_entry.id   AF-A0A9E3W1T3-F1
#
_cell.length_a   1.000
_cell.length_b   1.000
_cell.length_c   1.000
_cell.angle_alpha   90.00
_cell.angle_beta   90.00
_cell.angle_gamma   90.00
#
_symmetry.space_group_name_H-M   'P 1'
#
loop_
_entity.id
_entity.type
_entity.pdbx_description
1 polymer ?
#
loop_
_entity_poly.entity_id
_entity_poly.type
_entity_poly.pdbx_seq_one_letter_code
_entity_poly.pdbx_strand_id
1 'polypeptide(L)'
;MIKVIALLKRRPGMSMEEFKRIWIEEHVQLSAQMPGLRGYRVNIALPTQQDDVPAPDYDGTAELWWDSREEMDASFKTEIAKTAGLDADRFSSVRQHLLTEEFVVVSGPASSPKPIVR
;
A
#
# COMPACT_ATOMS: atom_id res chain seq x y z
N MET A 1 10.25 -12.06 -8.47
CA MET A 1 9.75 -11.40 -7.26
C MET A 1 8.24 -11.58 -7.20
N ILE A 2 7.70 -11.80 -6.01
CA ILE A 2 6.25 -11.79 -5.77
C ILE A 2 5.86 -10.41 -5.29
N LYS A 3 4.74 -9.88 -5.78
CA LYS A 3 4.21 -8.58 -5.36
C LYS A 3 2.80 -8.74 -4.79
N VAL A 4 2.53 -8.09 -3.66
CA VAL A 4 1.17 -7.85 -3.16
C VAL A 4 0.73 -6.46 -3.60
N ILE A 5 -0.41 -6.40 -4.30
CA ILE A 5 -1.16 -5.15 -4.50
C ILE A 5 -2.24 -5.10 -3.42
N ALA A 6 -2.16 -4.12 -2.52
CA ALA A 6 -3.18 -3.86 -1.52
C ALA A 6 -4.09 -2.71 -1.98
N LEU A 7 -5.38 -2.98 -2.14
CA LEU A 7 -6.40 -1.98 -2.47
C LEU A 7 -7.12 -1.54 -1.20
N LEU A 8 -7.14 -0.23 -0.92
CA LEU A 8 -7.65 0.31 0.34
C LEU A 8 -8.83 1.26 0.10
N LYS A 9 -9.92 1.07 0.85
CA LYS A 9 -10.99 2.08 1.03
C LYS A 9 -10.83 2.72 2.40
N ARG A 10 -10.90 4.05 2.50
CA ARG A 10 -10.90 4.75 3.78
C ARG A 10 -12.13 4.41 4.63
N ARG A 11 -12.08 4.68 5.93
CA ARG A 11 -13.25 4.47 6.80
C ARG A 11 -14.41 5.42 6.45
N PRO A 12 -15.68 5.02 6.66
CA PRO A 12 -16.81 5.94 6.51
C PRO A 12 -16.64 7.19 7.37
N GLY A 13 -16.91 8.37 6.78
CA GLY A 13 -16.75 9.66 7.45
C GLY A 13 -15.32 10.20 7.49
N MET A 14 -14.31 9.41 7.15
CA MET A 14 -12.91 9.88 7.08
C MET A 14 -12.69 10.72 5.83
N SER A 15 -11.97 11.85 5.97
CA SER A 15 -11.60 12.68 4.84
C SER A 15 -10.47 12.03 4.03
N MET A 16 -10.34 12.43 2.76
CA MET A 16 -9.26 11.92 1.92
C MET A 16 -7.89 12.37 2.44
N GLU A 17 -7.80 13.62 2.92
CA GLU A 17 -6.58 14.20 3.48
C GLU A 17 -6.13 13.46 4.73
N GLU A 18 -7.06 13.15 5.64
CA GLU A 18 -6.78 12.40 6.86
C GLU A 18 -6.33 10.97 6.54
N PHE A 19 -7.02 10.28 5.62
CA PHE A 19 -6.63 8.95 5.15
C PHE A 19 -5.20 8.95 4.58
N LYS A 20 -4.90 9.91 3.70
CA LYS A 20 -3.56 10.07 3.13
C LYS A 20 -2.52 10.33 4.21
N ARG A 21 -2.80 11.24 5.15
CA ARG A 21 -1.88 11.60 6.25
C ARG A 21 -1.55 10.36 7.07
N ILE A 22 -2.55 9.66 7.59
CA ILE A 22 -2.34 8.46 8.42
C ILE A 22 -1.59 7.40 7.62
N TRP A 23 -1.98 7.14 6.36
CA TRP A 23 -1.29 6.11 5.57
C TRP A 23 0.18 6.48 5.29
N ILE A 24 0.43 7.67 4.73
CA ILE A 24 1.73 8.05 4.20
C ILE A 24 2.70 8.54 5.28
N GLU A 25 2.23 9.07 6.39
CA GLU A 25 3.10 9.61 7.46
C GLU A 25 3.26 8.61 8.61
N GLU A 26 2.22 7.83 8.94
CA GLU A 26 2.24 6.90 10.08
C GLU A 26 2.41 5.44 9.61
N HIS A 27 1.43 4.91 8.88
CA HIS A 27 1.33 3.48 8.59
C HIS A 27 2.52 2.92 7.81
N VAL A 28 3.01 3.66 6.81
CA VAL A 28 4.15 3.21 6.00
C VAL A 28 5.41 2.98 6.84
N GLN A 29 5.59 3.69 7.97
CA GLN A 29 6.75 3.52 8.85
C GLN A 29 6.76 2.14 9.49
N LEU A 30 5.59 1.61 9.83
CA LEU A 30 5.44 0.27 10.39
C LEU A 30 5.64 -0.80 9.31
N SER A 31 4.92 -0.68 8.20
CA SER A 31 4.95 -1.66 7.11
C SER A 31 6.32 -1.75 6.43
N ALA A 32 7.09 -0.65 6.37
CA ALA A 32 8.45 -0.65 5.83
C ALA A 32 9.46 -1.45 6.69
N GLN A 33 9.12 -1.78 7.93
CA GLN A 33 9.95 -2.60 8.83
C GLN A 33 9.70 -4.10 8.66
N MET A 34 8.75 -4.51 7.80
CA MET A 34 8.50 -5.92 7.52
C MET A 34 9.76 -6.57 6.91
N PRO A 35 10.20 -7.73 7.42
CA PRO A 35 11.44 -8.36 6.95
C PRO A 35 11.31 -8.85 5.52
N GLY A 36 12.41 -8.79 4.77
CA GLY A 36 12.48 -9.25 3.37
C GLY A 36 11.83 -8.33 2.36
N LEU A 37 11.29 -7.17 2.77
CA LEU A 37 10.65 -6.22 1.87
C LEU A 37 11.68 -5.62 0.89
N ARG A 38 11.41 -5.74 -0.41
CA ARG A 38 12.27 -5.24 -1.51
C ARG A 38 11.81 -3.92 -2.09
N GLY A 39 10.53 -3.61 -1.92
CA GLY A 39 9.95 -2.38 -2.38
C GLY A 39 8.66 -2.10 -1.62
N TYR A 40 8.33 -0.83 -1.53
CA TYR A 40 7.05 -0.38 -1.05
C TYR A 40 6.68 0.91 -1.77
N ARG A 41 5.57 0.89 -2.51
CA ARG A 41 5.01 2.08 -3.17
C ARG A 41 3.57 2.24 -2.74
N VAL A 42 3.16 3.48 -2.50
CA VAL A 42 1.77 3.83 -2.21
C VAL A 42 1.30 4.83 -3.25
N ASN A 43 0.14 4.57 -3.82
CA ASN A 43 -0.52 5.39 -4.81
C ASN A 43 -1.86 5.83 -4.24
N ILE A 44 -2.00 7.13 -3.96
CA ILE A 44 -3.25 7.70 -3.48
C ILE A 44 -4.13 8.06 -4.68
N ALA A 45 -5.41 7.69 -4.64
CA ALA A 45 -6.34 8.04 -5.70
C ALA A 45 -6.44 9.56 -5.85
N LEU A 46 -6.35 10.04 -7.09
CA LEU A 46 -6.59 11.44 -7.40
C LEU A 46 -8.10 11.76 -7.32
N PRO A 47 -8.48 13.00 -6.98
CA PRO A 47 -9.89 13.41 -6.94
C PRO A 47 -10.61 13.20 -8.27
N THR A 48 -9.91 13.47 -9.37
CA THR A 48 -10.39 13.26 -10.74
C THR A 48 -9.64 12.08 -11.33
N GLN A 49 -10.36 11.04 -11.74
CA GLN A 49 -9.78 9.89 -12.45
C GLN A 49 -9.80 10.16 -13.96
N GLN A 50 -11.00 10.33 -14.50
CA GLN A 50 -11.30 10.68 -15.89
C GLN A 50 -12.64 11.45 -15.88
N ASP A 51 -12.86 12.27 -16.91
CA ASP A 51 -14.14 12.95 -17.07
C ASP A 51 -15.26 11.93 -17.22
N ASP A 52 -16.40 12.18 -16.56
CA ASP A 52 -17.60 11.35 -16.57
C ASP A 52 -17.45 9.90 -16.04
N VAL A 53 -16.33 9.56 -15.39
CA VAL A 53 -16.15 8.27 -14.74
C VAL A 53 -16.47 8.37 -13.24
N PRO A 54 -17.25 7.44 -12.66
CA PRO A 54 -17.49 7.40 -11.22
C PRO A 54 -16.19 7.34 -10.40
N ALA A 55 -16.27 7.81 -9.16
CA ALA A 55 -15.17 7.64 -8.22
C ALA A 55 -14.80 6.15 -8.08
N PRO A 56 -13.51 5.83 -7.93
CA PRO A 56 -13.08 4.45 -7.79
C PRO A 56 -13.57 3.84 -6.47
N ASP A 57 -13.75 2.52 -6.47
CA ASP A 57 -14.11 1.78 -5.26
C ASP A 57 -13.03 1.87 -4.18
N TYR A 58 -11.79 2.18 -4.54
CA TYR A 58 -10.66 2.29 -3.62
C TYR A 58 -10.08 3.69 -3.62
N ASP A 59 -9.67 4.16 -2.45
CA ASP A 59 -9.08 5.48 -2.25
C ASP A 59 -7.54 5.49 -2.39
N GLY A 60 -6.95 4.30 -2.59
CA GLY A 60 -5.55 4.15 -2.97
C GLY A 60 -5.10 2.69 -3.01
N THR A 61 -3.86 2.51 -3.43
CA THR A 61 -3.23 1.19 -3.56
C THR A 61 -1.84 1.20 -2.95
N ALA A 62 -1.39 0.08 -2.41
CA ALA A 62 0.01 -0.18 -2.10
C ALA A 62 0.55 -1.34 -2.93
N GLU A 63 1.83 -1.28 -3.24
CA GLU A 63 2.61 -2.35 -3.84
C GLU A 63 3.72 -2.74 -2.87
N LEU A 64 3.84 -4.02 -2.55
CA LEU A 64 4.88 -4.56 -1.67
C LEU A 64 5.54 -5.77 -2.36
N TRP A 65 6.88 -5.85 -2.32
CA TRP A 65 7.64 -6.87 -3.04
C TRP A 65 8.49 -7.73 -2.11
N TRP A 66 8.61 -9.00 -2.46
CA TRP A 66 9.55 -9.96 -1.89
C TRP A 66 10.21 -10.77 -3.00
N ASP A 67 11.36 -11.38 -2.72
CA ASP A 67 12.07 -12.19 -3.72
C ASP A 67 11.28 -13.47 -4.06
N SER A 68 10.62 -14.07 -3.07
CA SER A 68 9.88 -15.32 -3.18
C SER A 68 8.54 -15.30 -2.42
N ARG A 69 7.70 -16.31 -2.68
CA ARG A 69 6.44 -16.50 -1.95
C ARG A 69 6.70 -16.88 -0.49
N GLU A 70 7.72 -17.69 -0.26
CA GLU A 70 8.13 -18.17 1.06
C GLU A 70 8.58 -17.01 1.95
N GLU A 71 9.36 -16.08 1.41
CA GLU A 71 9.78 -14.86 2.13
C GLU A 71 8.60 -13.95 2.46
N MET A 72 7.68 -13.77 1.51
CA MET A 72 6.43 -13.02 1.75
C MET A 72 5.64 -13.66 2.90
N ASP A 73 5.37 -14.97 2.83
CA ASP A 73 4.61 -15.68 3.86
C ASP A 73 5.30 -15.63 5.24
N ALA A 74 6.63 -15.71 5.28
CA ALA A 74 7.40 -15.53 6.51
C ALA A 74 7.27 -14.10 7.06
N SER A 75 7.33 -13.10 6.19
CA SER A 75 7.17 -11.68 6.54
C SER A 75 5.82 -11.40 7.19
N PHE A 76 4.73 -11.88 6.60
CA PHE A 76 3.37 -11.70 7.13
C PHE A 76 3.10 -12.43 8.45
N LYS A 77 3.91 -13.42 8.83
CA LYS A 77 3.77 -14.13 10.12
C LYS A 77 4.36 -13.37 11.31
N THR A 78 5.13 -12.32 11.06
CA THR A 78 5.82 -11.57 12.12
C THR A 78 4.88 -10.68 12.93
N GLU A 79 5.29 -10.34 14.16
CA GLU A 79 4.54 -9.42 15.01
C GLU A 79 4.44 -8.00 14.43
N ILE A 80 5.47 -7.55 13.70
CA ILE A 80 5.41 -6.24 13.02
C ILE A 80 4.34 -6.23 11.92
N ALA A 81 4.18 -7.32 11.17
CA ALA A 81 3.15 -7.43 10.14
C ALA A 81 1.74 -7.47 10.75
N LYS A 82 1.55 -8.17 11.88
CA LYS A 82 0.29 -8.15 12.63
C LYS A 82 -0.04 -6.76 13.15
N THR A 83 0.95 -6.07 13.72
CA THR A 83 0.81 -4.70 14.22
C THR A 83 0.45 -3.74 13.08
N ALA A 84 1.12 -3.84 11.93
CA ALA A 84 0.79 -3.05 10.74
C ALA A 84 -0.63 -3.34 10.24
N GLY A 85 -1.06 -4.61 10.25
CA GLY A 85 -2.42 -5.00 9.90
C GLY A 85 -3.48 -4.34 10.78
N LEU A 86 -3.28 -4.34 12.10
CA LEU A 86 -4.16 -3.68 13.07
C LEU A 86 -4.13 -2.15 12.94
N ASP A 87 -2.96 -1.57 12.70
CA ASP A 87 -2.83 -0.15 12.44
C ASP A 87 -3.62 0.27 11.18
N ALA A 88 -3.61 -0.58 10.14
CA ALA A 88 -4.37 -0.34 8.93
C ALA A 88 -5.90 -0.30 9.14
N ASP A 89 -6.44 -1.01 10.15
CA ASP A 89 -7.86 -0.97 10.51
C ASP A 89 -8.34 0.40 11.02
N ARG A 90 -7.40 1.24 11.48
CA ARG A 90 -7.70 2.60 11.96
C ARG A 90 -8.15 3.53 10.84
N PHE A 91 -7.62 3.35 9.63
CA PHE A 91 -7.87 4.27 8.52
C PHE A 91 -8.52 3.63 7.30
N SER A 92 -8.53 2.30 7.20
CA SER A 92 -9.20 1.58 6.10
C SER A 92 -10.37 0.73 6.58
N SER A 93 -11.46 0.74 5.80
CA SER A 93 -12.63 -0.13 5.99
C SER A 93 -12.59 -1.36 5.09
N VAL A 94 -11.91 -1.26 3.95
CA VAL A 94 -11.65 -2.36 3.02
C VAL A 94 -10.15 -2.43 2.79
N ARG A 95 -9.60 -3.64 2.88
CA ARG A 95 -8.24 -4.00 2.44
C ARG A 95 -8.30 -5.29 1.66
N GLN A 96 -8.14 -5.20 0.35
CA GLN A 96 -8.05 -6.37 -0.51
C GLN A 96 -6.61 -6.57 -0.94
N HIS A 97 -6.08 -7.78 -0.78
CA HIS A 97 -4.74 -8.15 -1.25
C HIS A 97 -4.84 -9.00 -2.51
N LEU A 98 -4.11 -8.60 -3.54
CA LEU A 98 -3.91 -9.34 -4.77
C LEU A 98 -2.45 -9.78 -4.82
N LEU A 99 -2.21 -11.09 -4.87
CA LEU A 99 -0.87 -11.62 -5.09
C LEU A 99 -0.63 -11.66 -6.60
N THR A 100 0.49 -11.10 -7.04
CA THR A 100 0.78 -10.84 -8.45
C THR A 100 2.18 -11.27 -8.82
N GLU A 101 2.32 -11.63 -10.09
CA GLU A 101 3.58 -11.66 -10.82
C GLU A 101 3.69 -10.38 -11.65
N GLU A 102 4.88 -9.76 -11.66
CA GLU A 102 5.11 -8.50 -12.35
C GLU A 102 5.66 -8.73 -13.77
N PHE A 103 5.00 -8.13 -14.77
CA PHE A 103 5.46 -8.09 -16.15
C PHE A 103 5.78 -6.64 -16.54
N VAL A 104 7.05 -6.32 -16.75
CA VAL A 104 7.48 -4.99 -17.18
C VAL A 104 7.46 -4.89 -18.71
N VAL A 105 6.42 -4.27 -19.26
CA VAL A 105 6.27 -4.05 -20.72
C VAL A 105 7.01 -2.77 -21.16
N VAL A 106 6.91 -1.71 -20.35
CA VAL A 106 7.63 -0.45 -20.53
C VAL A 106 8.20 -0.05 -19.18
N SER A 107 9.51 0.23 -19.14
CA SER A 107 10.17 0.67 -17.91
C SER A 107 9.68 2.06 -17.49
N GLY A 108 9.37 2.21 -16.19
CA GLY A 108 9.14 3.53 -15.59
C GLY A 108 10.45 4.31 -15.37
N PRO A 109 10.35 5.60 -15.01
CA PRO A 109 11.53 6.38 -14.62
C PRO A 109 12.19 5.79 -13.37
N ALA A 110 13.50 5.98 -13.23
CA ALA A 110 14.21 5.64 -12.00
C ALA A 110 13.58 6.41 -10.83
N SER A 111 13.02 5.69 -9.85
CA SER A 111 12.36 6.29 -8.70
C SER A 111 13.29 6.34 -7.50
N SER A 112 13.55 7.53 -6.96
CA SER A 112 14.12 7.69 -5.62
C SER A 112 13.00 7.77 -4.59
N PRO A 113 13.13 7.12 -3.41
CA PRO A 113 12.16 7.29 -2.33
C PRO A 113 12.00 8.77 -1.98
N LYS A 114 10.76 9.27 -1.96
CA LYS A 114 10.51 10.59 -1.39
C LYS A 114 10.72 10.50 0.13
N PRO A 115 11.42 11.47 0.76
CA PRO A 115 11.54 11.47 2.20
C PRO A 115 10.13 11.53 2.80
N ILE A 116 9.83 10.56 3.68
CA ILE A 116 8.59 10.59 4.44
C ILE A 116 8.79 11.71 5.48
N VAL A 117 7.97 12.76 5.40
CA VAL A 117 8.07 13.94 6.26
C VAL A 117 7.94 13.47 7.71
N ARG A 118 8.92 13.83 8.54
CA ARG A 118 8.94 13.56 9.98
C ARG A 118 8.20 14.65 10.74
#